data_AF-A0A9E5QLQ4-F1
#
_entry.id   AF-A0A9E5QLQ4-F1
#
_cell.length_a   1.000
_cell.length_b   1.000
_cell.length_c   1.000
_cell.angle_alpha   90.00
_cell.angle_beta   90.00
_cell.angle_gamma   90.00
#
_symmetry.space_group_name_H-M   'P 1'
#
loop_
_entity.id
_entity.type
_entity.pdbx_description
1 polymer ?
#
loop_
_entity_poly.entity_id
_entity_poly.type
_entity_poly.pdbx_seq_one_letter_code
_entity_poly.pdbx_strand_id
1 'polypeptide(L)'
;GGTPDCIPKIRGKLSIFDWKSSKAVYADYKIQVKAYGLLWEENHPDQPITGGYHIVCFNKESLGFDHWYRDAASLDICTEAWERAVWLHQNKKLLEQL
;
A
#
# COMPACT_ATOMS: atom_id res chain seq x y z
N GLY A 1 -3.19 -10.47 -6.73
CA GLY A 1 -4.11 -9.42 -7.19
C GLY A 1 -4.63 -8.62 -6.00
N GLY A 2 -5.29 -7.50 -6.25
CA GLY A 2 -5.87 -6.62 -5.23
C GLY A 2 -6.58 -5.43 -5.88
N THR A 3 -7.34 -4.66 -5.11
CA THR A 3 -8.09 -3.50 -5.61
C THR A 3 -7.62 -2.27 -4.87
N PRO A 4 -6.82 -1.39 -5.51
CA PRO A 4 -6.49 -0.10 -4.95
C PRO A 4 -7.77 0.73 -4.76
N ASP A 5 -7.85 1.44 -3.65
CA ASP A 5 -8.96 2.34 -3.35
C ASP A 5 -9.04 3.50 -4.36
N CYS A 6 -7.89 4.12 -4.66
CA CYS A 6 -7.80 5.20 -5.63
C CYS A 6 -6.39 5.38 -6.19
N ILE A 7 -6.32 5.75 -7.48
CA ILE A 7 -5.09 6.09 -8.20
C ILE A 7 -5.20 7.53 -8.71
N PRO A 8 -5.05 8.56 -7.84
CA PRO A 8 -5.23 9.94 -8.24
C PRO A 8 -3.97 10.55 -8.86
N LYS A 9 -4.13 11.70 -9.53
CA LYS A 9 -3.02 12.61 -9.82
C LYS A 9 -2.93 13.69 -8.73
N ILE A 10 -1.99 13.58 -7.80
CA ILE A 10 -1.76 14.57 -6.74
C ILE A 10 -0.66 15.51 -7.21
N ARG A 11 -1.01 16.80 -7.34
CA ARG A 11 -0.11 17.83 -7.92
C ARG A 11 0.44 17.40 -9.30
N GLY A 12 -0.43 16.79 -10.11
CA GLY A 12 -0.11 16.32 -11.46
C GLY A 12 0.67 14.99 -11.54
N LYS A 13 1.06 14.39 -10.42
CA LYS A 13 1.81 13.12 -10.38
C LYS A 13 0.91 11.97 -9.98
N LEU A 14 1.07 10.83 -10.64
CA LEU A 14 0.27 9.63 -10.37
C LEU A 14 0.66 9.02 -9.01
N SER A 15 -0.32 8.82 -8.14
CA SER A 15 -0.12 8.36 -6.76
C SER A 15 -0.97 7.13 -6.45
N ILE A 16 -0.59 6.37 -5.43
CA ILE A 16 -1.49 5.43 -4.75
C ILE A 16 -2.15 6.17 -3.59
N PHE A 17 -3.47 6.05 -3.46
CA PHE A 17 -4.21 6.61 -2.34
C PHE A 17 -5.15 5.56 -1.73
N ASP A 18 -5.10 5.45 -0.40
CA ASP A 18 -5.89 4.49 0.37
C ASP A 18 -6.54 5.18 1.57
N TRP A 19 -7.82 4.91 1.80
CA TRP A 19 -8.58 5.47 2.92
C TRP A 19 -8.86 4.40 3.96
N LYS A 20 -8.62 4.76 5.23
CA LYS A 20 -8.82 3.89 6.38
C LYS A 20 -9.68 4.59 7.43
N SER A 21 -10.42 3.78 8.18
CA SER A 21 -11.05 4.20 9.45
C SER A 21 -10.36 3.45 10.59
N SER A 22 -9.29 4.00 11.16
CA SER A 22 -8.46 3.36 12.18
C SER A 22 -7.94 4.37 13.19
N LYS A 23 -7.40 3.90 14.32
CA LYS A 23 -6.78 4.76 15.34
C LYS A 23 -5.36 5.21 14.97
N ALA A 24 -4.73 4.56 14.00
CA ALA A 24 -3.37 4.81 13.57
C ALA A 24 -3.12 4.21 12.16
N VAL A 25 -1.99 4.60 11.56
CA VAL A 25 -1.45 3.98 10.35
C VAL A 25 -0.60 2.77 10.72
N TYR A 26 -1.15 1.58 10.50
CA TYR A 26 -0.47 0.31 10.82
C TYR A 26 0.53 -0.11 9.72
N ALA A 27 1.42 -1.05 10.05
CA ALA A 27 2.50 -1.47 9.17
C ALA A 27 1.97 -2.22 7.93
N ASP A 28 0.95 -3.05 8.11
CA ASP A 28 0.24 -3.76 7.04
C ASP A 28 -0.38 -2.80 6.02
N TYR A 29 -0.87 -1.63 6.41
CA TYR A 29 -1.38 -0.63 5.47
C TYR A 29 -0.28 -0.10 4.55
N LYS A 30 0.94 0.08 5.08
CA LYS A 30 2.11 0.53 4.31
C LYS A 30 2.54 -0.54 3.31
N ILE A 31 2.52 -1.80 3.74
CA ILE A 31 2.78 -2.96 2.87
C ILE A 31 1.72 -3.03 1.76
N GLN A 32 0.44 -2.87 2.10
CA GLN A 32 -0.67 -2.89 1.17
C GLN A 32 -0.52 -1.82 0.08
N VAL A 33 -0.30 -0.55 0.43
CA VAL A 33 -0.19 0.51 -0.58
C VAL A 33 1.04 0.30 -1.46
N LYS A 34 2.17 -0.19 -0.92
CA LYS A 34 3.33 -0.55 -1.74
C LYS A 34 3.00 -1.68 -2.72
N ALA A 35 2.32 -2.73 -2.27
CA ALA A 35 1.88 -3.84 -3.12
C ALA A 35 0.92 -3.37 -4.22
N TYR A 36 0.04 -2.39 -3.96
CA TYR A 36 -0.79 -1.77 -4.99
C TYR A 36 0.02 -0.99 -6.03
N GLY A 37 1.11 -0.33 -5.63
CA GLY A 37 2.03 0.31 -6.58
C GLY A 37 2.70 -0.71 -7.49
N LEU A 38 3.20 -1.82 -6.94
CA LEU A 38 3.78 -2.91 -7.73
C LEU A 38 2.78 -3.48 -8.73
N LEU A 39 1.57 -3.79 -8.27
CA LEU A 39 0.47 -4.28 -9.12
C LEU A 39 0.13 -3.29 -10.24
N TRP A 40 0.09 -1.98 -9.92
CA TRP A 40 -0.19 -0.94 -10.91
C TRP A 40 0.89 -0.92 -12.00
N GLU A 41 2.16 -0.87 -11.61
CA GLU A 41 3.31 -0.77 -12.52
C GLU A 41 3.47 -2.03 -13.38
N GLU A 42 3.16 -3.21 -12.86
CA GLU A 42 3.10 -4.46 -13.64
C GLU A 42 2.07 -4.39 -14.78
N ASN A 43 0.95 -3.69 -14.58
CA ASN A 43 -0.14 -3.59 -15.56
C ASN A 43 -0.08 -2.33 -16.42
N HIS A 44 0.64 -1.28 -15.97
CA HIS A 44 0.76 0.01 -16.63
C HIS A 44 2.22 0.49 -16.60
N PRO A 45 3.14 -0.21 -17.30
CA PRO A 45 4.58 0.07 -17.23
C PRO A 45 4.97 1.46 -17.77
N ASP A 46 4.11 2.10 -18.56
CA ASP A 46 4.27 3.45 -19.09
C ASP A 46 3.77 4.56 -18.13
N GLN A 47 3.15 4.18 -17.01
CA GLN A 47 2.52 5.09 -16.06
C GLN A 47 3.02 4.84 -14.61
N PRO A 48 4.31 5.07 -14.32
CA PRO A 48 4.89 4.78 -13.02
C PRO A 48 4.31 5.68 -11.90
N ILE A 49 4.30 5.15 -10.68
CA ILE A 49 3.86 5.91 -9.50
C ILE A 49 4.95 6.88 -9.10
N THR A 50 4.78 8.15 -9.48
CA THR A 50 5.75 9.24 -9.22
C THR A 50 5.28 10.25 -8.17
N GLY A 51 4.00 10.20 -7.81
CA GLY A 51 3.36 11.03 -6.81
C GLY A 51 3.35 10.43 -5.41
N GLY A 52 3.90 9.22 -5.25
CA GLY A 52 4.05 8.54 -3.96
C GLY A 52 2.79 7.82 -3.47
N TYR A 53 2.82 7.44 -2.19
CA TYR A 53 1.82 6.59 -1.55
C TYR A 53 1.19 7.34 -0.38
N HIS A 54 -0.14 7.40 -0.37
CA HIS A 54 -0.92 8.18 0.56
C HIS A 54 -1.88 7.26 1.32
N ILE A 55 -1.89 7.39 2.65
CA ILE A 55 -2.87 6.76 3.52
C ILE A 55 -3.55 7.87 4.30
N VAL A 56 -4.88 7.95 4.22
CA VAL A 56 -5.68 8.85 5.06
C VAL A 56 -6.50 8.02 6.04
N CYS A 57 -6.23 8.22 7.33
CA CYS A 57 -6.93 7.58 8.43
C CYS A 57 -7.94 8.55 9.04
N PHE A 58 -9.23 8.35 8.75
CA PHE A 58 -10.30 9.12 9.38
C PHE A 58 -10.55 8.63 10.80
N ASN A 59 -10.63 9.58 11.73
CA ASN A 59 -10.93 9.30 13.12
C ASN A 59 -12.41 8.86 13.26
N LYS A 60 -12.67 7.92 14.17
CA LYS A 60 -14.04 7.40 14.42
C LYS A 60 -14.83 8.20 15.46
N GLU A 61 -14.12 8.97 16.27
CA GLU A 61 -14.63 9.71 17.44
C GLU A 61 -14.59 11.23 17.21
N SER A 62 -13.82 11.71 16.22
CA SER A 62 -13.72 13.12 15.85
C SER A 62 -13.83 13.33 14.34
N LEU A 63 -14.05 14.58 13.91
CA LEU A 63 -14.07 14.97 12.49
C LEU A 63 -12.65 15.12 11.88
N GLY A 64 -11.63 14.60 12.56
CA GLY A 64 -10.24 14.69 12.13
C GLY A 64 -9.78 13.51 11.27
N PHE A 65 -8.64 13.69 10.61
CA PHE A 65 -7.93 12.61 9.93
C PHE A 65 -6.42 12.77 10.08
N ASP A 66 -5.71 11.64 10.06
CA ASP A 66 -4.27 11.60 9.91
C ASP A 66 -3.92 11.32 8.44
N HIS A 67 -2.93 12.02 7.91
CA HIS A 67 -2.40 11.76 6.57
C HIS A 67 -0.95 11.30 6.65
N TRP A 68 -0.70 10.10 6.14
CA TRP A 68 0.63 9.55 5.97
C TRP A 68 1.00 9.53 4.49
N TYR A 69 2.20 10.02 4.18
CA TYR A 69 2.75 10.09 2.83
C TYR A 69 4.19 9.56 2.82
N ARG A 70 4.53 8.79 1.79
CA ARG A 70 5.90 8.35 1.50
C ARG A 70 6.16 8.26 -0.01
N ASP A 71 7.37 8.59 -0.43
CA ASP A 71 7.83 8.32 -1.80
C ASP A 71 8.13 6.82 -2.00
N ALA A 72 8.28 6.41 -3.25
CA ALA A 72 8.46 4.99 -3.60
C ALA A 72 9.73 4.37 -3.07
N ALA A 73 10.84 5.13 -3.01
CA ALA A 73 12.15 4.66 -2.56
C ALA A 73 12.16 4.43 -1.04
N SER A 74 11.38 5.21 -0.29
CA SER A 74 11.27 5.06 1.16
C SER A 74 10.48 3.81 1.61
N LEU A 75 9.97 3.00 0.68
CA LEU A 75 9.13 1.82 0.93
C LEU A 75 9.74 0.50 0.46
N ASP A 76 11.05 0.43 0.21
CA ASP A 76 11.70 -0.82 -0.22
C ASP A 76 11.49 -1.97 0.78
N ILE A 77 11.55 -1.67 2.08
CA ILE A 77 11.27 -2.67 3.13
C ILE A 77 9.83 -3.22 3.05
N CYS A 78 8.88 -2.42 2.54
CA CYS A 78 7.51 -2.87 2.34
C CYS A 78 7.39 -3.83 1.15
N THR A 79 8.21 -3.66 0.10
CA THR A 79 8.32 -4.63 -1.00
C THR A 79 8.79 -5.98 -0.47
N GLU A 80 9.88 -6.01 0.30
CA GLU A 80 10.39 -7.29 0.81
C GLU A 80 9.40 -7.93 1.79
N ALA A 81 8.72 -7.14 2.63
CA ALA A 81 7.70 -7.64 3.53
C ALA A 81 6.51 -8.24 2.76
N TRP A 82 6.10 -7.60 1.67
CA TRP A 82 5.07 -8.12 0.77
C TRP A 82 5.49 -9.44 0.14
N GLU A 83 6.68 -9.54 -0.42
CA GLU A 83 7.21 -10.77 -1.03
C GLU A 83 7.25 -11.93 -0.03
N ARG A 84 7.70 -11.66 1.20
CA ARG A 84 7.69 -12.66 2.29
C ARG A 84 6.27 -13.07 2.66
N ALA A 85 5.33 -12.13 2.72
CA ALA A 85 3.92 -12.44 2.98
C ALA A 85 3.30 -13.30 1.87
N VAL A 86 3.61 -13.02 0.60
CA VAL A 86 3.21 -13.84 -0.55
C VAL A 86 3.80 -15.24 -0.45
N TRP A 87 5.08 -15.35 -0.13
CA TRP A 87 5.73 -16.64 0.06
C TRP A 87 5.06 -17.45 1.17
N LEU A 88 4.80 -16.83 2.33
CA LEU A 88 4.09 -17.49 3.43
C LEU A 88 2.69 -17.96 3.00
N HIS A 89 1.96 -17.13 2.27
CA HIS A 89 0.63 -17.47 1.76
C HIS A 89 0.68 -18.68 0.81
N GLN A 90 1.63 -18.69 -0.14
CA GLN A 90 1.80 -19.76 -1.12
C GLN A 90 2.25 -21.09 -0.47
N ASN A 91 3.01 -21.02 0.61
CA ASN A 91 3.58 -22.20 1.28
C ASN A 91 2.82 -22.62 2.54
N LYS A 92 1.67 -22.00 2.84
CA LYS A 92 0.89 -22.22 4.07
C LYS A 92 0.64 -23.71 4.37
N LYS A 93 0.27 -24.50 3.35
CA LYS A 93 0.00 -25.94 3.52
C LYS A 93 1.23 -26.76 3.89
N LEU A 94 2.41 -26.38 3.40
CA LEU A 94 3.67 -27.05 3.73
C LEU A 94 4.07 -26.73 5.18
N LEU A 95 3.84 -25.50 5.62
CA LEU A 95 4.14 -25.07 6.98
C LEU A 95 3.22 -25.72 8.02
N GLU A 96 1.95 -25.97 7.68
CA GLU A 96 0.99 -26.68 8.54
C GLU A 96 1.33 -28.16 8.77
N GLN A 97 2.30 -28.71 8.03
CA GLN A 97 2.77 -30.09 8.14
C GLN A 97 4.04 -30.25 9.01
N LEU A 98 4.62 -29.12 9.46
CA LEU A 98 5.75 -29.09 10.41
C LEU A 98 5.24 -29.15 11.86
#